data_AF-A0A9X1TE88-F1
#
_entry.id   AF-A0A9X1TE88-F1
#
_cell.length_a   1.000
_cell.length_b   1.000
_cell.length_c   1.000
_cell.angle_alpha   90.00
_cell.angle_beta   90.00
_cell.angle_gamma   90.00
#
_symmetry.space_group_name_H-M   'P 1'
#
loop_
_entity.id
_entity.type
_entity.pdbx_description
1 polymer ?
#
loop_
_entity_poly.entity_id
_entity_poly.type
_entity_poly.pdbx_seq_one_letter_code
_entity_poly.pdbx_strand_id
1 'polypeptide(L)'
;MAAFGESTFERKSSNREGVINLEAKNAELLLITLEKTEANYSPTTLYNDYAVSEKIFHWQSQNTARPETGKGLSYVKQKQTGKSILLLVREKNNDEFNNTIAYVFLGLADYIDRYGAKPMSINWALRKVSSALYLEGDGEDGGRVSLLHRNQLGRHLW
;
A
#
# COMPACT_ATOMS: atom_id res chain seq x y z
N MET A 1 -9.49 16.64 1.36
CA MET A 1 -10.34 15.74 0.55
C MET A 1 -11.70 15.61 1.23
N ALA A 2 -12.66 16.43 0.82
CA ALA A 2 -14.06 16.28 1.19
C ALA A 2 -14.77 15.66 -0.03
N ALA A 3 -14.78 14.34 -0.12
CA ALA A 3 -15.49 13.63 -1.18
C ALA A 3 -15.98 12.25 -0.73
N PHE A 4 -16.24 12.07 0.57
CA PHE A 4 -17.12 11.02 1.10
C PHE A 4 -17.67 11.59 2.40
N GLY A 5 -18.92 12.06 2.36
CA GLY A 5 -19.56 12.76 3.46
C GLY A 5 -19.86 11.85 4.64
N GLU A 6 -18.84 11.52 5.41
CA GLU A 6 -18.92 11.20 6.84
C GLU A 6 -17.64 11.67 7.53
N SER A 7 -17.63 12.95 7.87
CA SER A 7 -16.72 13.52 8.84
C SER A 7 -17.24 13.20 10.24
N THR A 8 -16.90 12.03 10.76
CA THR A 8 -16.79 11.81 12.20
C THR A 8 -15.34 11.52 12.54
N PHE A 9 -14.68 12.58 12.99
CA PHE A 9 -13.30 12.68 13.46
C PHE A 9 -13.05 11.91 14.79
N GLU A 10 -13.88 10.90 15.12
CA GLU A 10 -13.87 10.21 16.42
C GLU A 10 -13.80 8.69 16.31
N ARG A 11 -12.91 8.21 15.45
CA ARG A 11 -12.26 6.94 15.76
C ARG A 11 -10.80 7.07 15.38
N LYS A 12 -9.97 7.34 16.39
CA LYS A 12 -8.59 6.82 16.41
C LYS A 12 -8.68 5.30 16.30
N SER A 13 -8.96 4.77 15.11
CA SER A 13 -8.52 3.43 14.77
C SER A 13 -7.01 3.47 14.97
N SER A 14 -6.49 2.55 15.76
CA SER A 14 -5.06 2.43 16.01
C SER A 14 -4.33 2.22 14.68
N ASN A 15 -3.99 3.32 13.99
CA ASN A 15 -3.27 3.37 12.72
C ASN A 15 -1.81 2.89 12.84
N ARG A 16 -1.49 2.13 13.90
CA ARG A 16 -0.15 1.63 14.21
C ARG A 16 0.27 0.44 13.34
N GLU A 17 -0.65 -0.18 12.59
CA GLU A 17 -0.35 -1.38 11.80
C GLU A 17 -0.39 -1.18 10.28
N GLY A 18 -0.67 0.03 9.76
CA GLY A 18 -0.71 0.26 8.30
C GLY A 18 -1.86 -0.42 7.56
N VAL A 19 -2.91 -0.87 8.27
CA VAL A 19 -4.10 -1.51 7.69
C VAL A 19 -5.37 -0.95 8.35
N ILE A 20 -6.38 -0.62 7.55
CA ILE A 20 -7.70 -0.18 8.02
C ILE A 20 -8.77 -1.14 7.50
N ASN A 21 -9.43 -1.86 8.40
CA ASN A 21 -10.54 -2.75 8.09
C ASN A 21 -11.87 -1.98 8.09
N LEU A 22 -12.62 -2.06 6.99
CA LEU A 22 -13.95 -1.47 6.81
C LEU A 22 -14.99 -2.60 6.75
N GLU A 23 -15.32 -3.15 7.92
CA GLU A 23 -16.17 -4.33 8.06
C GLU A 23 -17.52 -4.18 7.35
N ALA A 24 -18.19 -3.03 7.54
CA ALA A 24 -19.48 -2.74 6.92
C ALA A 24 -19.45 -2.72 5.38
N LYS A 25 -18.27 -2.63 4.77
CA LYS A 25 -18.07 -2.62 3.32
C LYS A 25 -17.37 -3.88 2.80
N ASN A 26 -17.08 -4.85 3.67
CA ASN A 26 -16.24 -6.02 3.35
C ASN A 26 -14.95 -5.59 2.61
N ALA A 27 -14.31 -4.53 3.11
CA ALA A 27 -13.18 -3.90 2.46
C ALA A 27 -12.04 -3.66 3.44
N GLU A 28 -10.81 -3.62 2.94
CA GLU A 28 -9.63 -3.30 3.74
C GLU A 28 -8.66 -2.45 2.94
N LEU A 29 -8.14 -1.41 3.59
CA LEU A 29 -7.17 -0.48 3.04
C LEU A 29 -5.78 -0.88 3.55
N LEU A 30 -4.85 -1.11 2.62
CA LEU A 30 -3.45 -1.31 2.91
C LEU A 30 -2.73 0.02 2.73
N LEU A 31 -2.20 0.58 3.82
CA LEU A 31 -1.49 1.85 3.87
C LEU A 31 0.01 1.60 3.84
N ILE A 32 0.63 1.82 2.68
CA ILE A 32 1.99 1.40 2.36
C ILE A 32 2.91 2.62 2.23
N THR A 33 4.08 2.56 2.88
CA THR A 33 5.15 3.57 2.74
C THR A 33 6.38 2.88 2.15
N LEU A 34 6.84 3.30 0.97
CA LEU A 34 7.90 2.60 0.21
C LEU A 34 9.32 2.85 0.75
N GLU A 35 9.59 4.07 1.19
CA GLU A 35 10.89 4.51 1.67
C GLU A 35 11.12 3.99 3.09
N LYS A 36 12.14 3.15 3.20
CA LYS A 36 12.60 2.56 4.45
C LYS A 36 13.93 3.18 4.82
N THR A 37 13.91 4.34 5.44
CA THR A 37 15.11 4.87 6.09
C THR A 37 15.35 4.08 7.39
N GLU A 38 16.57 3.55 7.59
CA GLU A 38 16.98 2.90 8.84
C GLU A 38 16.72 3.77 10.09
N ALA A 39 16.75 5.10 9.92
CA ALA A 39 16.47 6.07 10.98
C ALA A 39 15.03 5.99 11.54
N ASN A 40 14.08 5.41 10.81
CA ASN A 40 12.65 5.39 11.18
C ASN A 40 12.09 3.99 11.51
N TYR A 41 12.87 2.91 11.35
CA TYR A 41 12.38 1.54 11.54
C TYR A 41 13.45 0.63 12.18
N SER A 42 13.07 -0.17 13.18
CA SER A 42 13.97 -1.22 13.68
C SER A 42 14.20 -2.28 12.59
N PRO A 43 15.37 -2.94 12.53
CA PRO A 43 15.71 -3.96 11.51
C PRO A 43 14.68 -5.10 11.38
N THR A 44 13.85 -5.31 12.41
CA THR A 44 12.79 -6.34 12.44
C THR A 44 11.48 -5.91 11.76
N THR A 45 11.37 -4.67 11.25
CA THR A 45 10.11 -4.07 10.75
C THR A 45 10.19 -3.62 9.28
N LEU A 46 11.23 -4.02 8.55
CA LEU A 46 11.42 -3.65 7.14
C LEU A 46 10.46 -4.43 6.22
N TYR A 47 9.15 -4.18 6.29
CA TYR A 47 8.12 -4.80 5.43
C TYR A 47 8.44 -4.62 3.95
N ASN A 48 8.78 -5.69 3.22
CA ASN A 48 9.19 -5.60 1.82
C ASN A 48 7.99 -5.28 0.91
N ASP A 49 7.68 -4.00 0.76
CA ASP A 49 6.60 -3.52 -0.10
C ASP A 49 7.18 -2.84 -1.33
N TYR A 50 6.82 -3.31 -2.53
CA TYR A 50 7.31 -2.75 -3.80
C TYR A 50 6.40 -3.14 -4.96
N ALA A 51 6.38 -2.32 -6.01
CA ALA A 51 5.76 -2.72 -7.28
C ALA A 51 6.68 -3.71 -8.01
N VAL A 52 6.16 -4.89 -8.32
CA VAL A 52 6.84 -5.91 -9.14
C VAL A 52 6.71 -5.54 -10.63
N SER A 53 5.55 -4.99 -11.00
CA SER A 53 5.27 -4.44 -12.33
C SER A 53 4.19 -3.36 -12.21
N GLU A 54 3.80 -2.72 -13.32
CA GLU A 54 2.68 -1.78 -13.36
C GLU A 54 1.34 -2.38 -12.88
N LYS A 55 1.22 -3.71 -12.87
CA LYS A 55 0.00 -4.44 -12.51
C LYS A 55 0.16 -5.32 -11.28
N ILE A 56 1.37 -5.56 -10.79
CA ILE A 56 1.62 -6.48 -9.67
C ILE A 56 2.32 -5.71 -8.56
N PHE A 57 1.70 -5.70 -7.38
CA PHE A 57 2.25 -5.09 -6.19
C PHE A 57 2.57 -6.16 -5.15
N HIS A 58 3.80 -6.18 -4.67
CA HIS A 58 4.22 -7.02 -3.57
C HIS A 58 3.98 -6.30 -2.25
N TRP A 59 3.30 -6.98 -1.32
CA TRP A 59 3.04 -6.46 0.01
C TRP A 59 3.36 -7.51 1.07
N GLN A 60 3.96 -7.08 2.17
CA GLN A 60 4.25 -7.92 3.32
C GLN A 60 3.33 -7.58 4.50
N SER A 61 2.63 -8.58 5.02
CA SER A 61 1.69 -8.43 6.13
C SER A 61 2.38 -8.18 7.48
N GLN A 62 1.61 -7.79 8.48
CA GLN A 62 2.10 -7.75 9.86
C GLN A 62 2.39 -9.17 10.37
N ASN A 63 3.34 -9.31 11.30
CA ASN A 63 3.80 -10.60 11.86
C ASN A 63 2.69 -11.46 12.50
N THR A 64 1.52 -10.89 12.75
CA THR A 64 0.36 -11.56 13.34
C THR A 64 -0.54 -12.24 12.30
N ALA A 65 -0.52 -11.80 11.04
CA ALA A 65 -1.34 -12.38 9.98
C ALA A 65 -0.79 -13.76 9.58
N ARG A 66 -1.64 -14.79 9.58
CA ARG A 66 -1.29 -16.16 9.21
C ARG A 66 -2.17 -16.66 8.08
N PRO A 67 -1.65 -17.47 7.15
CA PRO A 67 -2.41 -17.92 5.99
C PRO A 67 -3.63 -18.77 6.35
N GLU A 68 -3.56 -19.51 7.46
CA GLU A 68 -4.56 -20.49 7.84
C GLU A 68 -5.64 -19.92 8.77
N THR A 69 -5.44 -18.73 9.33
CA THR A 69 -6.35 -18.15 10.35
C THR A 69 -6.45 -16.62 10.28
N GLY A 70 -7.56 -16.06 10.79
CA GLY A 70 -7.71 -14.62 11.00
C GLY A 70 -7.53 -13.77 9.72
N LYS A 71 -6.82 -12.65 9.84
CA LYS A 71 -6.59 -11.68 8.74
C LYS A 71 -5.91 -12.33 7.53
N GLY A 72 -4.88 -13.15 7.75
CA GLY A 72 -4.13 -13.76 6.64
C GLY A 72 -4.97 -14.74 5.81
N LEU A 73 -5.84 -15.52 6.47
CA LEU A 73 -6.83 -16.35 5.79
C LEU A 73 -7.82 -15.51 4.97
N SER A 74 -8.20 -14.33 5.45
CA SER A 74 -9.10 -13.43 4.71
C SER A 74 -8.51 -12.95 3.39
N TYR A 75 -7.18 -12.76 3.31
CA TYR A 75 -6.48 -12.45 2.06
C TYR A 75 -6.50 -13.64 1.10
N VAL A 76 -6.15 -14.83 1.60
CA VAL A 76 -6.13 -16.05 0.79
C VAL A 76 -7.52 -16.39 0.25
N LYS A 77 -8.57 -16.11 1.02
CA LYS A 77 -9.97 -16.35 0.66
C LYS A 77 -10.66 -15.13 0.01
N GLN A 78 -9.90 -14.13 -0.45
CA GLN A 78 -10.48 -12.88 -0.96
C GLN A 78 -11.51 -13.12 -2.06
N LYS A 79 -11.20 -13.97 -3.05
CA LYS A 79 -12.10 -14.27 -4.17
C LYS A 79 -13.39 -14.93 -3.72
N GLN A 80 -13.33 -15.86 -2.76
CA GLN A 80 -14.50 -16.56 -2.25
C GLN A 80 -15.37 -15.65 -1.35
N THR A 81 -14.76 -14.73 -0.62
CA THR A 81 -15.45 -13.83 0.32
C THR A 81 -15.87 -12.51 -0.32
N GLY A 82 -15.42 -12.22 -1.54
CA GLY A 82 -15.66 -10.94 -2.21
C GLY A 82 -15.00 -9.74 -1.51
N LYS A 83 -13.97 -9.97 -0.69
CA LYS A 83 -13.31 -8.89 0.08
C LYS A 83 -12.62 -7.91 -0.86
N SER A 84 -12.91 -6.62 -0.71
CA SER A 84 -12.24 -5.57 -1.49
C SER A 84 -10.93 -5.16 -0.83
N ILE A 85 -9.82 -5.20 -1.56
CA ILE A 85 -8.51 -4.76 -1.08
C ILE A 85 -8.12 -3.49 -1.84
N LEU A 86 -7.84 -2.42 -1.09
CA LEU A 86 -7.50 -1.11 -1.61
C LEU A 86 -6.04 -0.79 -1.25
N LEU A 87 -5.21 -0.50 -2.26
CA LEU A 87 -3.82 -0.12 -2.03
C LEU A 87 -3.70 1.41 -2.00
N LEU A 88 -3.21 1.95 -0.87
CA LEU A 88 -2.89 3.35 -0.68
C LEU A 88 -1.41 3.46 -0.38
N VAL A 89 -0.65 4.13 -1.25
CA VAL A 89 0.82 4.12 -1.22
C VAL A 89 1.35 5.55 -1.12
N ARG A 90 2.43 5.74 -0.36
CA ARG A 90 3.26 6.94 -0.37
C ARG A 90 4.73 6.56 -0.42
N GLU A 91 5.58 7.46 -0.91
CA GLU A 91 7.01 7.20 -0.92
C GLU A 91 7.56 7.25 0.51
N LYS A 92 7.40 8.37 1.23
CA LYS A 92 7.90 8.52 2.59
C LYS A 92 6.85 9.11 3.52
N ASN A 93 7.13 9.09 4.82
CA ASN A 93 6.21 9.63 5.82
C ASN A 93 6.09 11.16 5.70
N ASN A 94 7.23 11.84 5.52
CA ASN A 94 7.33 13.30 5.56
C ASN A 94 8.19 13.84 4.39
N ASP A 95 7.88 15.03 3.90
CA ASP A 95 8.69 15.75 2.92
C ASP A 95 9.94 16.39 3.56
N GLU A 96 10.74 17.12 2.77
CA GLU A 96 11.95 17.82 3.22
C GLU A 96 11.67 18.93 4.26
N PHE A 97 10.41 19.37 4.35
CA PHE A 97 9.95 20.39 5.29
C PHE A 97 9.21 19.78 6.49
N ASN A 98 9.32 18.46 6.67
CA ASN A 98 8.68 17.68 7.73
C ASN A 98 7.13 17.64 7.66
N ASN A 99 6.52 17.98 6.53
CA ASN A 99 5.07 17.82 6.34
C ASN A 99 4.73 16.38 6.00
N THR A 100 3.63 15.86 6.55
CA THR A 100 3.18 14.50 6.22
C THR A 100 2.76 14.38 4.75
N ILE A 101 3.35 13.42 4.04
CA ILE A 101 2.97 13.11 2.66
C ILE A 101 1.67 12.31 2.66
N ALA A 102 0.72 12.75 1.82
CA ALA A 102 -0.55 12.09 1.62
C ALA A 102 -0.39 10.78 0.85
N TYR A 103 -1.21 9.79 1.20
CA TYR A 103 -1.30 8.56 0.42
C TYR A 103 -1.95 8.80 -0.94
N VAL A 104 -1.44 8.12 -1.96
CA VAL A 104 -2.04 8.01 -3.29
C VAL A 104 -2.80 6.70 -3.37
N PHE A 105 -4.06 6.75 -3.80
CA PHE A 105 -4.82 5.54 -4.09
C PHE A 105 -4.30 4.90 -5.37
N LEU A 106 -3.69 3.73 -5.24
CA LEU A 106 -3.12 3.00 -6.35
C LEU A 106 -4.20 2.17 -7.07
N GLY A 107 -5.15 1.60 -6.34
CA GLY A 107 -6.28 0.90 -6.94
C GLY A 107 -6.84 -0.22 -6.08
N LEU A 108 -7.90 -0.85 -6.61
CA LEU A 108 -8.38 -2.14 -6.11
C LEU A 108 -7.45 -3.25 -6.59
N ALA A 109 -7.22 -4.23 -5.73
CA ALA A 109 -6.32 -5.34 -6.05
C ALA A 109 -6.93 -6.71 -5.74
N ASP A 110 -6.52 -7.69 -6.55
CA ASP A 110 -6.95 -9.07 -6.46
C ASP A 110 -5.77 -9.97 -6.07
N TYR A 111 -6.04 -10.94 -5.20
CA TYR A 111 -5.07 -11.88 -4.69
C TYR A 111 -4.56 -12.79 -5.83
N ILE A 112 -3.22 -12.86 -5.96
CA ILE A 112 -2.53 -13.76 -6.90
C ILE A 112 -2.06 -14.99 -6.12
N ASP A 113 -1.07 -14.79 -5.26
CA ASP A 113 -0.40 -15.83 -4.50
C ASP A 113 0.19 -15.26 -3.19
N ARG A 114 0.78 -16.17 -2.41
CA ARG A 114 1.51 -15.83 -1.20
C ARG A 114 2.65 -16.80 -0.94
N TYR A 115 3.61 -16.34 -0.17
CA TYR A 115 4.62 -17.17 0.48
C TYR A 115 4.92 -16.64 1.89
N GLY A 116 5.67 -17.41 2.68
CA GLY A 116 5.86 -17.08 4.09
C GLY A 116 4.58 -17.26 4.93
N ALA A 117 4.69 -16.90 6.20
CA ALA A 117 3.63 -17.09 7.19
C ALA A 117 3.59 -16.02 8.27
N LYS A 118 4.76 -15.56 8.76
CA LYS A 118 4.90 -14.48 9.76
C LYS A 118 6.20 -13.72 9.51
N PRO A 119 6.18 -12.66 8.70
CA PRO A 119 5.02 -12.14 7.98
C PRO A 119 4.64 -12.97 6.74
N MET A 120 3.45 -12.74 6.19
CA MET A 120 3.05 -13.26 4.87
C MET A 120 3.48 -12.28 3.80
N SER A 121 4.06 -12.78 2.73
CA SER A 121 4.37 -12.03 1.53
C SER A 121 3.30 -12.34 0.47
N ILE A 122 2.61 -11.32 -0.03
CA ILE A 122 1.44 -11.46 -0.92
C ILE A 122 1.66 -10.65 -2.19
N ASN A 123 1.39 -11.27 -3.33
CA ASN A 123 1.33 -10.57 -4.61
C ASN A 123 -0.12 -10.19 -4.94
N TRP A 124 -0.33 -8.91 -5.19
CA TRP A 124 -1.62 -8.31 -5.52
C TRP A 124 -1.64 -7.86 -6.98
N ALA A 125 -2.63 -8.33 -7.75
CA ALA A 125 -2.91 -7.84 -9.10
C ALA A 125 -3.79 -6.59 -9.03
N LEU A 126 -3.28 -5.43 -9.47
CA LEU A 126 -4.09 -4.23 -9.63
C LEU A 126 -5.13 -4.45 -10.73
N ARG A 127 -6.40 -4.18 -10.43
CA ARG A 127 -7.51 -4.29 -11.40
C ARG A 127 -7.37 -3.36 -12.59
N LYS A 128 -6.72 -2.22 -12.37
CA LYS A 128 -6.41 -1.22 -13.40
C LYS A 128 -5.02 -0.68 -13.15
N VAL A 129 -4.26 -0.48 -14.22
CA VAL A 129 -2.96 0.21 -14.14
C VAL A 129 -3.21 1.62 -13.62
N SER A 130 -2.49 1.99 -12.57
CA SER A 130 -2.55 3.33 -12.03
C SER A 130 -1.60 4.23 -12.79
N SER A 131 -2.11 5.34 -13.30
CA SER A 131 -1.27 6.41 -13.87
C SER A 131 -0.45 7.13 -12.82
N ALA A 132 -0.48 6.72 -11.54
CA ALA A 132 0.35 7.29 -10.49
C ALA A 132 1.62 6.49 -10.23
N LEU A 133 1.74 5.28 -10.78
CA LEU A 133 2.86 4.37 -10.54
C LEU A 133 3.77 4.31 -11.76
N TYR A 134 5.06 4.57 -11.56
CA TYR A 134 6.08 4.46 -12.60
C TYR A 134 7.26 3.66 -12.08
N LEU A 135 7.81 2.81 -12.95
CA LEU A 135 9.04 2.07 -12.69
C LEU A 135 10.17 2.81 -13.39
N GLU A 136 11.11 3.33 -12.61
CA GLU A 136 12.29 4.00 -13.13
C GLU A 136 13.37 2.95 -13.49
N GLY A 137 13.59 2.77 -14.80
CA GLY A 137 14.79 2.18 -15.42
C GLY A 137 14.85 0.64 -15.51
N ASP A 138 15.15 0.14 -16.71
CA ASP A 138 15.63 -1.23 -17.03
C ASP A 138 17.17 -1.33 -16.88
N GLY A 139 17.73 -0.86 -15.77
CA GLY A 139 19.16 -1.00 -15.45
C GLY A 139 19.40 -2.14 -14.46
N GLU A 140 20.56 -2.80 -14.53
CA GLU A 140 20.96 -4.01 -13.79
C GLU A 140 20.82 -3.99 -12.24
N ASP A 141 20.32 -2.91 -11.64
CA ASP A 141 20.13 -2.72 -10.19
C ASP A 141 18.68 -2.87 -9.69
N GLY A 142 17.76 -3.37 -10.52
CA GLY A 142 16.37 -3.60 -10.12
C GLY A 142 15.59 -2.28 -10.01
N GLY A 143 14.70 -2.04 -10.97
CA GLY A 143 14.00 -0.77 -11.16
C GLY A 143 13.42 -0.17 -9.87
N ARG A 144 13.62 1.14 -9.68
CA ARG A 144 13.06 1.89 -8.54
C ARG A 144 11.61 2.23 -8.83
N VAL A 145 10.76 2.14 -7.81
CA VAL A 145 9.34 2.45 -7.91
C VAL A 145 9.11 3.88 -7.43
N SER A 146 8.55 4.72 -8.28
CA SER A 146 8.30 6.14 -7.99
C SER A 146 6.83 6.49 -8.26
N LEU A 147 6.28 7.38 -7.43
CA LEU A 147 4.90 7.87 -7.54
C LEU A 147 4.87 9.24 -8.22
N LEU A 148 3.90 9.47 -9.12
CA LEU A 148 3.71 10.82 -9.66
C LEU A 148 3.26 11.78 -8.56
N HIS A 149 4.12 12.75 -8.28
CA HIS A 149 3.75 13.92 -7.52
C HIS A 149 3.03 14.91 -8.44
N ARG A 150 1.76 15.20 -8.16
CA ARG A 150 0.97 16.22 -8.89
C ARG A 150 1.62 17.62 -8.95
N ASN A 151 2.68 17.86 -8.17
CA ASN A 151 3.40 19.13 -8.15
C ASN A 151 4.43 19.32 -9.28
N GLN A 152 4.65 18.36 -10.19
CA GLN A 152 5.58 18.55 -11.31
C GLN A 152 4.95 19.08 -12.61
N LEU A 153 3.64 19.27 -12.68
CA LEU A 153 3.00 19.99 -13.79
C LEU A 153 2.69 21.42 -13.39
N GLY A 154 3.74 22.24 -13.28
CA GLY A 154 3.57 23.63 -12.86
C GLY A 154 4.84 24.44 -12.94
N ARG A 155 5.44 24.55 -14.14
CA ARG A 155 6.19 25.74 -14.63
C ARG A 155 6.89 25.38 -15.95
N HIS A 156 6.23 25.66 -17.08
CA HIS A 156 6.84 26.18 -18.32
C HIS A 156 5.75 26.24 -19.39
N LEU A 157 4.91 27.28 -19.34
CA LEU A 157 4.23 27.88 -20.48
C LEU A 157 3.70 29.24 -19.99
N TRP A 158 4.54 30.27 -20.11
CA TRP A 158 4.27 31.61 -20.64
C TRP A 158 5.63 32.27 -20.87
#